data_AF-A0A023FSA1-F1
#
_entry.id   AF-A0A023FSA1-F1
#
_cell.length_a   1.000
_cell.length_b   1.000
_cell.length_c   1.000
_cell.angle_alpha   90.00
_cell.angle_beta   90.00
_cell.angle_gamma   90.00
#
_symmetry.space_group_name_H-M   'P 1'
#
loop_
_entity.id
_entity.type
_entity.pdbx_description
1 polymer ?
#
loop_
_entity_poly.entity_id
_entity_poly.type
_entity_poly.pdbx_seq_one_letter_code
_entity_poly.pdbx_strand_id
1 'polypeptide(L)'
;SHAQHYCDSNVIHFKSCIPVLSSQASPTPSFPDPNPLFLTPLIRNCSFTEAKNKSEVQIFKYYNITNASAHSGYITVNETTGNNLFFLFIQAENNASEAPLMLWTPGGPGLSALLAMLLQNGPAEFNATGGLIRRELTIQKNMNVIYLDAPVGAGLSFTQNITGFATKMEDITRDILNFLKQFLELFKEYEKRDFYASGDSYAARYSVALAYEMLQGQTGVQLNFQGVIGGAGFLASIFDLADSSDFLLQMSMLNKEGYQEFKARFQLMRQLGKEQNITAVLLLFDTIFASETPGANKPDFKTNLYNSHAH
;
A
#
# COMPACT_ATOMS: atom_id res chain seq x y z
N SER A 1 -4.68 -34.07 20.37
CA SER A 1 -6.05 -33.50 20.42
C SER A 1 -5.95 -32.08 20.92
N HIS A 2 -6.87 -31.21 20.48
CA HIS A 2 -6.90 -29.73 20.61
C HIS A 2 -6.29 -28.98 19.41
N ALA A 3 -6.91 -29.17 18.23
CA ALA A 3 -6.96 -28.11 17.22
C ALA A 3 -8.17 -27.24 17.57
N GLN A 4 -7.92 -26.03 18.09
CA GLN A 4 -8.97 -25.02 18.25
C GLN A 4 -9.28 -24.46 16.85
N HIS A 5 -10.40 -24.90 16.29
CA HIS A 5 -11.03 -24.22 15.16
C HIS A 5 -11.54 -22.86 15.63
N TYR A 6 -10.82 -21.78 15.29
CA TYR A 6 -11.39 -20.44 15.30
C TYR A 6 -12.32 -20.31 14.10
N CYS A 7 -13.63 -20.43 14.32
CA CYS A 7 -14.62 -19.92 13.38
C CYS A 7 -14.53 -18.39 13.42
N ASP A 8 -13.97 -17.79 12.37
CA ASP A 8 -13.86 -16.34 12.23
C ASP A 8 -15.24 -15.77 11.88
N SER A 9 -15.91 -15.15 12.87
CA SER A 9 -17.23 -14.53 12.72
C SER A 9 -17.20 -13.19 11.95
N ASN A 10 -16.07 -12.85 11.32
CA ASN A 10 -15.86 -11.62 10.57
C ASN A 10 -15.92 -11.80 9.03
N VAL A 11 -16.34 -12.98 8.55
CA VAL A 11 -16.47 -13.23 7.11
C VAL A 11 -17.73 -12.55 6.59
N ILE A 12 -17.55 -11.57 5.70
CA ILE A 12 -18.65 -10.99 4.92
C ILE A 12 -19.20 -12.09 4.00
N HIS A 13 -20.42 -12.56 4.28
CA HIS A 13 -21.10 -13.54 3.43
C HIS A 13 -21.73 -12.85 2.22
N PHE A 14 -21.10 -13.02 1.05
CA PHE A 14 -21.68 -12.60 -0.23
C PHE A 14 -22.64 -13.68 -0.75
N LYS A 15 -23.89 -13.31 -1.03
CA LYS A 15 -24.80 -14.16 -1.83
C LYS A 15 -24.35 -14.09 -3.28
N SER A 16 -24.33 -15.22 -4.00
CA SER A 16 -23.95 -15.23 -5.41
C SER A 16 -24.94 -14.38 -6.23
N CYS A 17 -24.49 -13.23 -6.72
CA CYS A 17 -25.27 -12.41 -7.66
C CYS A 17 -25.35 -13.12 -9.02
N ILE A 18 -26.57 -13.47 -9.45
CA ILE A 18 -26.87 -13.85 -10.84
C ILE A 18 -27.12 -12.54 -11.61
N PRO A 19 -26.42 -12.29 -12.74
CA PRO A 19 -26.60 -11.06 -13.49
C PRO A 19 -28.02 -11.00 -14.07
N VAL A 20 -28.80 -10.02 -13.63
CA VAL A 20 -30.05 -9.65 -14.30
C VAL A 20 -29.70 -8.53 -15.28
N LEU A 21 -29.81 -8.81 -16.57
CA LEU A 21 -29.68 -7.78 -17.62
C LEU A 21 -30.87 -6.82 -17.51
N SER A 22 -30.63 -5.61 -17.01
CA SER A 22 -31.54 -4.48 -17.20
C SER A 22 -30.88 -3.45 -18.11
N SER A 23 -31.59 -3.04 -19.16
CA SER A 23 -31.18 -1.93 -20.00
C SER A 23 -31.53 -0.62 -19.29
N GLN A 24 -30.53 0.10 -18.81
CA GLN A 24 -30.71 1.48 -18.37
C GLN A 24 -29.87 2.42 -19.24
N ALA A 25 -30.50 3.52 -19.64
CA ALA A 25 -29.90 4.59 -20.41
C ALA A 25 -28.77 5.28 -19.61
N SER A 26 -27.78 5.81 -20.33
CA SER A 26 -26.63 6.52 -19.78
C SER A 26 -27.07 7.67 -18.85
N PRO A 27 -26.52 7.79 -17.64
CA PRO A 27 -26.83 8.92 -16.76
C PRO A 27 -26.31 10.23 -17.36
N THR A 28 -27.12 11.28 -17.28
CA THR A 28 -26.65 12.66 -17.43
C THR A 28 -25.64 13.01 -16.34
N PRO A 29 -24.54 13.73 -16.64
CA PRO A 29 -23.57 14.12 -15.63
C PRO A 29 -24.23 15.04 -14.60
N SER A 30 -24.41 14.56 -13.37
CA SER A 30 -24.77 15.39 -12.22
C SER A 30 -23.52 15.85 -11.49
N PHE A 31 -23.61 16.99 -10.79
CA PHE A 31 -22.57 17.47 -9.88
C PHE A 31 -22.07 16.35 -8.93
N PRO A 32 -20.79 16.37 -8.52
CA PRO A 32 -20.24 15.35 -7.64
C PRO A 32 -21.07 15.28 -6.35
N ASP A 33 -21.47 14.06 -5.98
CA ASP A 33 -22.12 13.78 -4.70
C ASP A 33 -21.20 14.30 -3.58
N PRO A 34 -21.69 15.16 -2.66
CA PRO A 34 -20.85 15.72 -1.60
C PRO A 34 -20.38 14.65 -0.59
N ASN A 35 -20.97 13.45 -0.62
CA ASN A 35 -20.66 12.39 0.33
C ASN A 35 -19.65 11.37 -0.22
N PRO A 36 -18.87 10.70 0.65
CA PRO A 36 -18.01 9.61 0.23
C PRO A 36 -18.83 8.48 -0.42
N LEU A 37 -18.35 7.99 -1.57
CA LEU A 37 -18.98 6.89 -2.30
C LEU A 37 -18.59 5.54 -1.69
N PHE A 38 -19.51 4.94 -0.93
CA PHE A 38 -19.36 3.55 -0.47
C PHE A 38 -19.91 2.58 -1.52
N LEU A 39 -19.07 1.69 -2.02
CA LEU A 39 -19.43 0.75 -3.07
C LEU A 39 -19.99 -0.57 -2.51
N THR A 40 -19.62 -0.96 -1.30
CA THR A 40 -20.08 -2.21 -0.66
C THR A 40 -21.61 -2.38 -0.65
N PRO A 41 -22.43 -1.35 -0.32
CA PRO A 41 -23.89 -1.48 -0.41
C PRO A 41 -24.39 -1.77 -1.84
N LEU A 42 -23.81 -1.12 -2.85
CA LEU A 42 -24.18 -1.32 -4.26
C LEU A 42 -23.75 -2.70 -4.75
N ILE A 43 -22.54 -3.14 -4.38
CA ILE A 43 -22.00 -4.47 -4.70
C ILE A 43 -22.92 -5.57 -4.14
N ARG A 44 -23.33 -5.45 -2.87
CA ARG A 44 -24.23 -6.42 -2.21
C ARG A 44 -25.63 -6.47 -2.81
N ASN A 45 -26.12 -5.34 -3.32
CA ASN A 45 -27.39 -5.27 -4.03
C ASN A 45 -27.27 -5.66 -5.51
N CYS A 46 -26.10 -6.13 -5.94
CA CYS A 46 -25.78 -6.46 -7.33
C CYS A 46 -25.97 -5.27 -8.31
N SER A 47 -25.94 -4.03 -7.81
CA SER A 47 -26.06 -2.78 -8.59
C SER A 47 -24.75 -2.41 -9.28
N PHE A 48 -24.13 -3.35 -10.01
CA PHE A 48 -22.77 -3.20 -10.53
C PHE A 48 -22.64 -2.06 -11.56
N THR A 49 -23.61 -1.92 -12.47
CA THR A 49 -23.61 -0.84 -13.46
C THR A 49 -23.66 0.53 -12.79
N GLU A 50 -24.52 0.69 -11.79
CA GLU A 50 -24.62 1.93 -11.02
C GLU A 50 -23.31 2.21 -10.25
N ALA A 51 -22.75 1.20 -9.60
CA ALA A 51 -21.48 1.31 -8.88
C ALA A 51 -20.32 1.71 -9.79
N LYS A 52 -20.21 1.11 -10.99
CA LYS A 52 -19.19 1.49 -11.99
C LYS A 52 -19.38 2.93 -12.47
N ASN A 53 -20.61 3.33 -12.79
CA ASN A 53 -20.90 4.69 -13.26
C ASN A 53 -20.59 5.74 -12.17
N LYS A 54 -21.01 5.49 -10.91
CA LYS A 54 -20.76 6.41 -9.80
C LYS A 54 -19.29 6.52 -9.42
N SER A 55 -18.52 5.44 -9.59
CA SER A 55 -17.09 5.42 -9.24
C SER A 55 -16.19 6.07 -10.29
N GLU A 56 -16.69 6.40 -11.48
CA GLU A 56 -15.86 6.91 -12.58
C GLU A 56 -15.17 8.24 -12.22
N VAL A 57 -13.86 8.31 -12.45
CA VAL A 57 -13.02 9.47 -12.14
C VAL A 57 -12.75 10.28 -13.40
N GLN A 58 -13.26 11.52 -13.44
CA GLN A 58 -13.19 12.38 -14.63
C GLN A 58 -11.95 13.28 -14.68
N ILE A 59 -11.14 13.35 -13.61
CA ILE A 59 -10.03 14.31 -13.53
C ILE A 59 -8.99 14.10 -14.63
N PHE A 60 -8.70 12.86 -15.01
CA PHE A 60 -7.76 12.57 -16.09
C PHE A 60 -8.25 13.08 -17.44
N LYS A 61 -9.55 12.90 -17.73
CA LYS A 61 -10.19 13.44 -18.94
C LYS A 61 -10.17 14.97 -18.95
N TYR A 62 -10.41 15.61 -17.81
CA TYR A 62 -10.35 17.06 -17.67
C TYR A 62 -8.96 17.63 -18.04
N TYR A 63 -7.88 16.91 -17.70
CA TYR A 63 -6.51 17.28 -18.05
C TYR A 63 -6.01 16.68 -19.38
N ASN A 64 -6.90 16.16 -20.25
CA ASN A 64 -6.56 15.53 -21.53
C ASN A 64 -5.59 14.34 -21.42
N ILE A 65 -5.65 13.60 -20.32
CA ILE A 65 -4.92 12.33 -20.12
C ILE A 65 -5.82 11.20 -20.64
N THR A 66 -5.79 10.98 -21.95
CA THR A 66 -6.83 10.25 -22.71
C THR A 66 -6.88 8.74 -22.49
N ASN A 67 -5.82 8.12 -21.96
CA ASN A 67 -5.72 6.67 -21.76
C ASN A 67 -5.73 6.24 -20.27
N ALA A 68 -6.30 7.06 -19.39
CA ALA A 68 -6.38 6.79 -17.95
C ALA A 68 -7.84 6.66 -17.49
N SER A 69 -8.55 5.65 -17.99
CA SER A 69 -9.88 5.30 -17.47
C SER A 69 -9.75 4.84 -16.02
N ALA A 70 -10.50 5.46 -15.12
CA ALA A 70 -10.28 5.29 -13.69
C ALA A 70 -11.57 5.24 -12.88
N HIS A 71 -11.52 4.48 -11.79
CA HIS A 71 -12.61 4.32 -10.83
C HIS A 71 -12.09 4.50 -9.41
N SER A 72 -12.87 5.14 -8.54
CA SER A 72 -12.53 5.31 -7.13
C SER A 72 -13.74 5.20 -6.23
N GLY A 73 -13.48 4.95 -4.95
CA GLY A 73 -14.51 4.87 -3.92
C GLY A 73 -14.00 4.13 -2.71
N TYR A 74 -14.93 3.83 -1.81
CA TYR A 74 -14.67 3.11 -0.57
C TYR A 74 -15.26 1.71 -0.62
N ILE A 75 -14.46 0.73 -0.23
CA ILE A 75 -14.93 -0.63 0.05
C ILE A 75 -14.87 -0.86 1.57
N THR A 76 -15.99 -1.24 2.15
CA THR A 76 -16.09 -1.61 3.56
C THR A 76 -15.56 -3.04 3.73
N VAL A 77 -14.42 -3.17 4.39
CA VAL A 77 -13.69 -4.45 4.56
C VAL A 77 -13.96 -5.14 5.89
N ASN A 78 -14.47 -4.39 6.87
CA ASN A 78 -14.97 -4.90 8.15
C ASN A 78 -16.12 -4.01 8.65
N GLU A 79 -17.34 -4.56 8.71
CA GLU A 79 -18.53 -3.79 9.12
C GLU A 79 -18.61 -3.55 10.62
N THR A 80 -18.17 -4.51 11.42
CA THR A 80 -18.20 -4.44 12.88
C THR A 80 -17.40 -3.27 13.41
N THR A 81 -16.26 -2.98 12.77
CA THR A 81 -15.40 -1.85 13.11
C THR A 81 -15.60 -0.65 12.18
N GLY A 82 -16.35 -0.79 11.09
CA GLY A 82 -16.54 0.28 10.11
C GLY A 82 -15.26 0.62 9.34
N ASN A 83 -14.44 -0.39 9.03
CA ASN A 83 -13.21 -0.22 8.25
C ASN A 83 -13.53 -0.04 6.77
N ASN A 84 -13.10 1.08 6.22
CA ASN A 84 -13.30 1.44 4.81
C ASN A 84 -11.95 1.72 4.15
N LEU A 85 -11.64 0.96 3.10
CA LEU A 85 -10.46 1.20 2.28
C LEU A 85 -10.83 2.03 1.05
N PHE A 86 -10.12 3.13 0.85
CA PHE A 86 -10.15 3.93 -0.36
C PHE A 86 -9.25 3.30 -1.42
N PHE A 87 -9.71 3.31 -2.67
CA PHE A 87 -8.87 2.95 -3.81
C PHE A 87 -9.06 3.92 -4.98
N LEU A 88 -8.03 3.97 -5.81
CA LEU A 88 -8.09 4.49 -7.17
C LEU A 88 -7.60 3.39 -8.12
N PHE A 89 -8.52 2.83 -8.90
CA PHE A 89 -8.22 1.89 -9.96
C PHE A 89 -8.03 2.62 -11.29
N ILE A 90 -6.93 2.37 -12.00
CA ILE A 90 -6.65 2.94 -13.31
C ILE A 90 -6.30 1.81 -14.28
N GLN A 91 -6.97 1.80 -15.42
CA GLN A 91 -6.75 0.81 -16.47
C GLN A 91 -5.41 1.04 -17.20
N ALA A 92 -4.89 -0.03 -17.79
CA ALA A 92 -3.71 0.06 -18.63
C ALA A 92 -4.00 0.89 -19.89
N GLU A 93 -3.00 1.62 -20.38
CA GLU A 93 -3.10 2.38 -21.62
C GLU A 93 -3.19 1.46 -22.83
N ASN A 94 -2.36 0.41 -22.82
CA ASN A 94 -2.32 -0.58 -23.89
C ASN A 94 -3.06 -1.84 -23.45
N ASN A 95 -4.04 -2.24 -24.25
CA ASN A 95 -4.73 -3.52 -24.12
C ASN A 95 -5.26 -3.79 -22.69
N ALA A 96 -5.98 -2.83 -22.11
CA ALA A 96 -6.53 -2.91 -20.76
C ALA A 96 -7.30 -4.22 -20.47
N SER A 97 -7.98 -4.77 -21.48
CA SER A 97 -8.72 -6.02 -21.40
C SER A 97 -7.86 -7.27 -21.24
N GLU A 98 -6.56 -7.20 -21.52
CA GLU A 98 -5.60 -8.32 -21.43
C GLU A 98 -4.48 -8.06 -20.40
N ALA A 99 -4.10 -6.80 -20.22
CA ALA A 99 -3.02 -6.37 -19.33
C ALA A 99 -3.17 -6.90 -17.89
N PRO A 100 -2.06 -7.30 -17.22
CA PRO A 100 -2.11 -7.80 -15.85
C PRO A 100 -2.66 -6.77 -14.86
N LEU A 101 -3.15 -7.26 -13.71
CA LEU A 101 -3.62 -6.46 -12.59
C LEU A 101 -2.52 -6.34 -11.53
N MET A 102 -2.31 -5.14 -11.01
CA MET A 102 -1.37 -4.87 -9.95
C MET A 102 -2.06 -4.14 -8.80
N LEU A 103 -1.85 -4.61 -7.58
CA LEU A 103 -2.18 -3.85 -6.38
C LEU A 103 -0.93 -3.07 -5.97
N TRP A 104 -1.02 -1.74 -5.86
CA TRP A 104 0.07 -0.88 -5.39
C TRP A 104 -0.30 -0.17 -4.09
N THR A 105 0.51 -0.38 -3.06
CA THR A 105 0.38 0.30 -1.76
C THR A 105 1.71 0.96 -1.38
N PRO A 106 1.75 2.27 -1.12
CA PRO A 106 2.97 2.93 -0.63
C PRO A 106 3.24 2.56 0.83
N GLY A 107 4.49 2.75 1.25
CA GLY A 107 4.93 2.46 2.61
C GLY A 107 4.59 3.54 3.64
N GLY A 108 5.53 3.81 4.54
CA GLY A 108 5.34 4.68 5.71
C GLY A 108 5.53 3.90 7.00
N PRO A 109 4.51 3.16 7.51
CA PRO A 109 3.18 2.85 6.95
C PRO A 109 2.18 4.02 6.97
N GLY A 110 1.10 3.90 6.20
CA GLY A 110 -0.05 4.83 6.27
C GLY A 110 -0.07 5.97 5.24
N LEU A 111 0.87 5.99 4.30
CA LEU A 111 0.85 6.97 3.21
C LEU A 111 -0.32 6.70 2.24
N SER A 112 -0.85 7.76 1.63
CA SER A 112 -1.85 7.60 0.57
C SER A 112 -1.18 7.11 -0.72
N ALA A 113 -1.79 6.12 -1.37
CA ALA A 113 -1.43 5.61 -2.68
C ALA A 113 -1.60 6.66 -3.78
N LEU A 114 -2.37 7.73 -3.54
CA LEU A 114 -2.39 8.89 -4.44
C LEU A 114 -1.03 9.58 -4.53
N LEU A 115 -0.20 9.53 -3.47
CA LEU A 115 1.17 10.04 -3.52
C LEU A 115 2.02 9.25 -4.51
N ALA A 116 1.92 7.92 -4.49
CA ALA A 116 2.62 7.06 -5.44
C ALA A 116 2.09 7.28 -6.87
N MET A 117 0.78 7.37 -7.03
CA MET A 117 0.15 7.64 -8.33
C MET A 117 0.62 8.98 -8.92
N LEU A 118 0.70 10.06 -8.13
CA LEU A 118 1.06 11.38 -8.64
C LEU A 118 2.57 11.63 -8.74
N LEU A 119 3.37 11.07 -7.82
CA LEU A 119 4.80 11.40 -7.71
C LEU A 119 5.74 10.28 -8.15
N GLN A 120 5.27 9.03 -8.22
CA GLN A 120 6.12 7.89 -8.54
C GLN A 120 5.80 7.30 -9.92
N ASN A 121 4.68 6.59 -10.05
CA ASN A 121 4.52 5.63 -11.15
C ASN A 121 3.19 5.74 -11.90
N GLY A 122 2.24 6.54 -11.43
CA GLY A 122 0.94 6.73 -12.06
C GLY A 122 0.99 7.43 -13.42
N PRO A 123 -0.17 7.54 -14.08
CA PRO A 123 -0.23 8.08 -15.44
C PRO A 123 -0.04 9.60 -15.46
N ALA A 124 -0.13 10.27 -14.31
CA ALA A 124 -0.13 11.71 -14.21
C ALA A 124 1.00 12.20 -13.28
N GLU A 125 1.43 13.43 -13.50
CA GLU A 125 2.31 14.16 -12.61
C GLU A 125 1.94 15.65 -12.61
N PHE A 126 2.40 16.37 -11.59
CA PHE A 126 2.19 17.81 -11.51
C PHE A 126 3.14 18.55 -12.44
N ASN A 127 2.62 19.50 -13.19
CA ASN A 127 3.44 20.51 -13.86
C ASN A 127 3.83 21.64 -12.89
N ALA A 128 4.69 22.55 -13.35
CA ALA A 128 5.17 23.69 -12.55
C ALA A 128 4.06 24.65 -12.08
N THR A 129 2.86 24.59 -12.67
CA THR A 129 1.71 25.43 -12.31
C THR A 129 0.69 24.69 -11.43
N GLY A 130 0.97 23.45 -11.01
CA GLY A 130 0.08 22.63 -10.18
C GLY A 130 -1.05 21.92 -10.94
N GLY A 131 -1.08 21.98 -12.28
CA GLY A 131 -1.98 21.18 -13.10
C GLY A 131 -1.42 19.78 -13.34
N LEU A 132 -2.28 18.84 -13.78
CA LEU A 132 -1.83 17.49 -14.15
C LEU A 132 -1.41 17.43 -15.61
N ILE A 133 -0.30 16.74 -15.87
CA ILE A 133 0.17 16.35 -17.21
C ILE A 133 0.41 14.85 -17.25
N ARG A 134 0.46 14.28 -18.45
CA ARG A 134 0.80 12.87 -18.65
C ARG A 134 2.27 12.61 -18.31
N ARG A 135 2.54 11.66 -17.42
CA ARG A 135 3.89 11.21 -17.07
C ARG A 135 4.52 10.35 -18.17
N GLU A 136 5.66 10.70 -18.74
CA GLU A 136 6.23 9.90 -19.84
C GLU A 136 6.48 8.42 -19.47
N LEU A 137 7.05 8.17 -18.29
CA LEU A 137 7.35 6.83 -17.78
C LEU A 137 6.35 6.42 -16.70
N THR A 138 5.45 5.49 -17.02
CA THR A 138 4.40 5.03 -16.11
C THR A 138 4.23 3.51 -16.19
N ILE A 139 3.82 2.91 -15.07
CA ILE A 139 3.45 1.49 -15.04
C ILE A 139 2.10 1.25 -15.75
N GLN A 140 1.25 2.27 -15.85
CA GLN A 140 -0.04 2.21 -16.55
C GLN A 140 0.12 1.88 -18.03
N LYS A 141 1.31 2.02 -18.62
CA LYS A 141 1.54 1.69 -20.03
C LYS A 141 1.08 0.26 -20.36
N ASN A 142 1.29 -0.69 -19.46
CA ASN A 142 0.97 -2.11 -19.68
C ASN A 142 0.33 -2.82 -18.49
N MET A 143 -0.09 -2.08 -17.45
CA MET A 143 -0.65 -2.66 -16.22
C MET A 143 -1.94 -1.94 -15.83
N ASN A 144 -2.96 -2.73 -15.47
CA ASN A 144 -4.11 -2.24 -14.74
C ASN A 144 -3.68 -2.14 -13.27
N VAL A 145 -3.86 -0.98 -12.62
CA VAL A 145 -3.29 -0.74 -11.29
C VAL A 145 -4.36 -0.26 -10.33
N ILE A 146 -4.44 -0.93 -9.18
CA ILE A 146 -5.22 -0.53 -8.02
C ILE A 146 -4.27 0.18 -7.06
N TYR A 147 -4.38 1.50 -6.96
CA TYR A 147 -3.75 2.27 -5.89
C TYR A 147 -4.62 2.16 -4.64
N LEU A 148 -4.13 1.45 -3.62
CA LEU A 148 -4.89 1.15 -2.42
C LEU A 148 -4.27 1.84 -1.20
N ASP A 149 -5.08 2.65 -0.52
CA ASP A 149 -4.72 3.26 0.76
C ASP A 149 -4.87 2.20 1.86
N ALA A 150 -3.80 1.43 2.13
CA ALA A 150 -3.77 0.41 3.17
C ALA A 150 -2.57 0.61 4.12
N PRO A 151 -2.71 0.30 5.42
CA PRO A 151 -3.88 -0.28 6.09
C PRO A 151 -5.00 0.76 6.32
N VAL A 152 -6.09 0.35 6.98
CA VAL A 152 -7.14 1.27 7.44
C VAL A 152 -6.52 2.39 8.28
N GLY A 153 -6.86 3.65 7.97
CA GLY A 153 -6.20 4.85 8.50
C GLY A 153 -5.12 5.43 7.59
N ALA A 154 -4.68 4.71 6.56
CA ALA A 154 -3.77 5.24 5.55
C ALA A 154 -4.50 6.21 4.63
N GLY A 155 -3.89 7.36 4.34
CA GLY A 155 -4.42 8.33 3.38
C GLY A 155 -5.89 8.68 3.60
N LEU A 156 -6.75 8.30 2.65
CA LEU A 156 -8.19 8.52 2.69
C LEU A 156 -8.97 7.37 3.34
N SER A 157 -8.36 6.21 3.58
CA SER A 157 -8.98 5.07 4.26
C SER A 157 -9.17 5.36 5.74
N PHE A 158 -10.30 4.92 6.30
CA PHE A 158 -10.65 5.28 7.66
C PHE A 158 -11.52 4.23 8.36
N THR A 159 -11.61 4.40 9.67
CA THR A 159 -12.54 3.71 10.55
C THR A 159 -13.05 4.70 11.59
N GLN A 160 -14.27 4.50 12.08
CA GLN A 160 -14.81 5.27 13.20
C GLN A 160 -14.56 4.58 14.55
N ASN A 161 -13.97 3.38 14.54
CA ASN A 161 -13.69 2.60 15.72
C ASN A 161 -12.17 2.45 15.90
N ILE A 162 -11.65 2.83 17.07
CA ILE A 162 -10.22 2.70 17.40
C ILE A 162 -9.72 1.26 17.31
N THR A 163 -10.60 0.27 17.52
CA THR A 163 -10.25 -1.15 17.39
C THR A 163 -10.19 -1.62 15.93
N GLY A 164 -10.58 -0.76 14.98
CA GLY A 164 -10.50 -1.02 13.55
C GLY A 164 -9.10 -0.81 12.96
N PHE A 165 -8.21 -0.08 13.65
CA PHE A 165 -6.83 0.08 13.20
C PHE A 165 -6.05 -1.22 13.31
N ALA A 166 -5.31 -1.56 12.26
CA ALA A 166 -4.52 -2.78 12.21
C ALA A 166 -3.39 -2.75 13.25
N THR A 167 -3.25 -3.83 14.01
CA THR A 167 -2.19 -3.97 15.02
C THR A 167 -1.16 -5.04 14.66
N LYS A 168 -1.48 -5.89 13.67
CA LYS A 168 -0.63 -6.97 13.17
C LYS A 168 -0.84 -7.18 11.67
N MET A 169 0.08 -7.91 11.02
CA MET A 169 0.10 -8.09 9.57
C MET A 169 -1.14 -8.83 9.05
N GLU A 170 -1.69 -9.73 9.87
CA GLU A 170 -2.89 -10.51 9.56
C GLU A 170 -4.12 -9.62 9.41
N ASP A 171 -4.22 -8.53 10.18
CA ASP A 171 -5.33 -7.58 10.05
C ASP A 171 -5.28 -6.87 8.69
N ILE A 172 -4.09 -6.41 8.30
CA ILE A 172 -3.85 -5.74 7.02
C ILE A 172 -4.17 -6.68 5.86
N THR A 173 -3.65 -7.91 5.93
CA THR A 173 -3.80 -8.88 4.85
C THR A 173 -5.24 -9.35 4.70
N ARG A 174 -5.95 -9.59 5.81
CA ARG A 174 -7.39 -9.91 5.82
C ARG A 174 -8.21 -8.80 5.17
N ASP A 175 -7.95 -7.55 5.54
CA ASP A 175 -8.68 -6.39 5.02
C ASP A 175 -8.41 -6.20 3.51
N ILE A 176 -7.17 -6.38 3.04
CA ILE A 176 -6.83 -6.38 1.60
C ILE A 176 -7.52 -7.52 0.84
N LEU A 177 -7.57 -8.74 1.41
CA LEU A 177 -8.26 -9.86 0.78
C LEU A 177 -9.77 -9.61 0.66
N ASN A 178 -10.39 -9.04 1.70
CA ASN A 178 -11.80 -8.64 1.66
C ASN A 178 -12.07 -7.52 0.64
N PHE A 179 -11.13 -6.59 0.49
CA PHE A 179 -11.15 -5.60 -0.57
C PHE A 179 -11.11 -6.26 -1.95
N LEU A 180 -10.15 -7.15 -2.21
CA LEU A 180 -9.97 -7.79 -3.52
C LEU A 180 -11.18 -8.63 -3.93
N LYS A 181 -11.83 -9.33 -2.99
CA LYS A 181 -13.09 -10.05 -3.26
C LYS A 181 -14.17 -9.12 -3.80
N GLN A 182 -14.44 -8.02 -3.09
CA GLN A 182 -15.45 -7.04 -3.50
C GLN A 182 -15.06 -6.31 -4.78
N PHE A 183 -13.78 -6.00 -4.94
CA PHE A 183 -13.25 -5.42 -6.18
C PHE A 183 -13.55 -6.32 -7.37
N LEU A 184 -13.31 -7.64 -7.26
CA LEU A 184 -13.61 -8.59 -8.34
C LEU A 184 -15.12 -8.78 -8.56
N GLU A 185 -15.95 -8.66 -7.53
CA GLU A 185 -17.40 -8.65 -7.72
C GLU A 185 -17.86 -7.45 -8.56
N LEU A 186 -17.26 -6.28 -8.33
CA LEU A 186 -17.55 -5.08 -9.10
C LEU A 186 -16.94 -5.14 -10.51
N PHE A 187 -15.69 -5.57 -10.61
CA PHE A 187 -14.92 -5.63 -11.86
C PHE A 187 -14.63 -7.08 -12.28
N LYS A 188 -15.70 -7.85 -12.51
CA LYS A 188 -15.63 -9.29 -12.85
C LYS A 188 -14.76 -9.61 -14.07
N GLU A 189 -14.58 -8.65 -14.98
CA GLU A 189 -13.67 -8.76 -16.13
C GLU A 189 -12.19 -8.96 -15.75
N TYR A 190 -11.83 -8.79 -14.48
CA TYR A 190 -10.50 -9.07 -13.93
C TYR A 190 -10.41 -10.42 -13.20
N GLU A 191 -11.48 -11.20 -13.11
CA GLU A 191 -11.38 -12.57 -12.58
C GLU A 191 -10.37 -13.38 -13.40
N LYS A 192 -9.54 -14.17 -12.70
CA LYS A 192 -8.45 -14.99 -13.25
C LYS A 192 -7.34 -14.20 -13.95
N ARG A 193 -7.33 -12.86 -13.83
CA ARG A 193 -6.24 -12.02 -14.34
C ARG A 193 -4.93 -12.36 -13.66
N ASP A 194 -3.84 -12.32 -14.41
CA ASP A 194 -2.49 -12.30 -13.86
C ASP A 194 -2.35 -11.14 -12.87
N PHE A 195 -1.93 -11.46 -11.65
CA PHE A 195 -1.95 -10.53 -10.54
C PHE A 195 -0.60 -10.41 -9.86
N TYR A 196 -0.19 -9.17 -9.62
CA TYR A 196 1.02 -8.81 -8.90
C TYR A 196 0.67 -8.01 -7.65
N ALA A 197 1.15 -8.47 -6.50
CA ALA A 197 1.13 -7.68 -5.28
C ALA A 197 2.36 -6.77 -5.25
N SER A 198 2.16 -5.47 -5.10
CA SER A 198 3.27 -4.52 -5.07
C SER A 198 3.16 -3.52 -3.92
N GLY A 199 4.33 -3.16 -3.39
CA GLY A 199 4.39 -2.19 -2.32
C GLY A 199 5.77 -1.57 -2.16
N ASP A 200 5.75 -0.31 -1.75
CA ASP A 200 6.97 0.48 -1.48
C ASP A 200 7.31 0.44 0.02
N SER A 201 8.60 0.44 0.36
CA SER A 201 9.10 0.51 1.73
C SER A 201 8.42 -0.54 2.65
N TYR A 202 7.74 -0.12 3.72
CA TYR A 202 7.06 -1.03 4.65
C TYR A 202 5.95 -1.87 4.00
N ALA A 203 5.28 -1.36 2.96
CA ALA A 203 4.21 -2.06 2.27
C ALA A 203 4.71 -3.24 1.40
N ALA A 204 6.02 -3.34 1.16
CA ALA A 204 6.59 -4.57 0.60
C ALA A 204 6.30 -5.79 1.50
N ARG A 205 6.20 -5.61 2.83
CA ARG A 205 5.77 -6.66 3.76
C ARG A 205 4.32 -7.09 3.52
N TYR A 206 3.44 -6.13 3.21
CA TYR A 206 2.04 -6.42 2.91
C TYR A 206 1.94 -7.28 1.67
N SER A 207 2.74 -6.96 0.66
CA SER A 207 2.79 -7.71 -0.60
C SER A 207 3.28 -9.14 -0.41
N VAL A 208 4.32 -9.35 0.42
CA VAL A 208 4.82 -10.69 0.77
C VAL A 208 3.79 -11.47 1.60
N ALA A 209 3.14 -10.83 2.58
CA ALA A 209 2.10 -11.47 3.39
C ALA A 209 0.88 -11.86 2.54
N LEU A 210 0.44 -10.99 1.64
CA LEU A 210 -0.64 -11.27 0.70
C LEU A 210 -0.28 -12.43 -0.24
N ALA A 211 0.95 -12.46 -0.76
CA ALA A 211 1.43 -13.55 -1.58
C ALA A 211 1.39 -14.89 -0.83
N TYR A 212 1.83 -14.90 0.42
CA TYR A 212 1.78 -16.08 1.28
C TYR A 212 0.34 -16.60 1.40
N GLU A 213 -0.62 -15.75 1.77
CA GLU A 213 -2.03 -16.14 1.89
C GLU A 213 -2.62 -16.66 0.57
N MET A 214 -2.35 -15.98 -0.54
CA MET A 214 -2.87 -16.37 -1.86
C MET A 214 -2.31 -17.73 -2.33
N LEU A 215 -1.04 -18.02 -2.05
CA LEU A 215 -0.40 -19.29 -2.41
C LEU A 215 -0.86 -20.47 -1.54
N GLN A 216 -1.41 -20.24 -0.34
CA GLN A 216 -2.04 -21.32 0.46
C GLN A 216 -3.39 -21.78 -0.12
N GLY A 217 -3.96 -21.04 -1.08
CA GLY A 217 -5.10 -21.50 -1.89
C GLY A 217 -6.48 -21.43 -1.23
N GLN A 218 -6.66 -20.65 -0.15
CA GLN A 218 -7.92 -20.59 0.62
C GLN A 218 -8.49 -19.17 0.77
N THR A 219 -8.03 -18.21 -0.04
CA THR A 219 -8.43 -16.82 0.12
C THR A 219 -9.81 -16.51 -0.45
N GLY A 220 -10.27 -17.25 -1.46
CA GLY A 220 -11.48 -16.93 -2.23
C GLY A 220 -11.32 -15.76 -3.20
N VAL A 221 -10.09 -15.24 -3.37
CA VAL A 221 -9.77 -14.21 -4.38
C VAL A 221 -9.46 -14.92 -5.70
N GLN A 222 -10.29 -14.69 -6.71
CA GLN A 222 -10.16 -15.33 -8.03
C GLN A 222 -9.17 -14.58 -8.94
N LEU A 223 -7.88 -14.57 -8.58
CA LEU A 223 -6.80 -13.99 -9.37
C LEU A 223 -5.69 -15.00 -9.58
N ASN A 224 -4.97 -14.91 -10.71
CA ASN A 224 -3.84 -15.76 -11.01
C ASN A 224 -2.56 -15.10 -10.46
N PHE A 225 -2.16 -15.47 -9.24
CA PHE A 225 -1.02 -14.83 -8.58
C PHE A 225 0.30 -15.12 -9.32
N GLN A 226 0.98 -14.06 -9.78
CA GLN A 226 2.22 -14.15 -10.55
C GLN A 226 3.46 -13.75 -9.76
N GLY A 227 3.35 -12.80 -8.82
CA GLY A 227 4.52 -12.39 -8.06
C GLY A 227 4.36 -11.16 -7.18
N VAL A 228 5.48 -10.83 -6.53
CA VAL A 228 5.62 -9.67 -5.64
C VAL A 228 6.60 -8.68 -6.24
N ILE A 229 6.27 -7.39 -6.20
CA ILE A 229 7.17 -6.30 -6.60
C ILE A 229 7.37 -5.36 -5.40
N GLY A 230 8.60 -5.31 -4.88
CA GLY A 230 8.97 -4.44 -3.76
C GLY A 230 9.82 -3.25 -4.22
N GLY A 231 9.29 -2.03 -4.06
CA GLY A 231 10.09 -0.80 -4.17
C GLY A 231 10.80 -0.54 -2.84
N ALA A 232 12.13 -0.40 -2.85
CA ALA A 232 12.94 -0.14 -1.65
C ALA A 232 12.49 -0.92 -0.39
N GLY A 233 12.17 -2.21 -0.58
CA GLY A 233 11.33 -2.96 0.34
C GLY A 233 11.93 -3.17 1.73
N PHE A 234 11.17 -2.85 2.77
CA PHE A 234 11.56 -3.04 4.16
C PHE A 234 11.24 -4.47 4.62
N LEU A 235 12.03 -5.46 4.19
CA LEU A 235 11.70 -6.90 4.37
C LEU A 235 12.45 -7.61 5.51
N ALA A 236 13.38 -6.93 6.19
CA ALA A 236 14.14 -7.46 7.31
C ALA A 236 13.96 -6.59 8.57
N SER A 237 14.55 -7.01 9.68
CA SER A 237 14.55 -6.24 10.93
C SER A 237 15.09 -4.82 10.70
N ILE A 238 14.53 -3.83 11.42
CA ILE A 238 15.02 -2.45 11.37
C ILE A 238 16.51 -2.37 11.70
N PHE A 239 16.99 -3.19 12.63
CA PHE A 239 18.39 -3.17 13.05
C PHE A 239 19.34 -3.75 11.99
N ASP A 240 18.83 -4.56 11.05
CA ASP A 240 19.63 -5.05 9.93
C ASP A 240 19.57 -4.09 8.75
N LEU A 241 18.39 -3.53 8.46
CA LEU A 241 18.21 -2.61 7.34
C LEU A 241 18.82 -1.22 7.58
N ALA A 242 18.80 -0.74 8.83
CA ALA A 242 19.38 0.55 9.18
C ALA A 242 20.89 0.48 9.42
N ASP A 243 21.49 -0.71 9.50
CA ASP A 243 22.93 -0.90 9.65
C ASP A 243 23.65 -0.48 8.35
N SER A 244 23.89 0.81 8.22
CA SER A 244 24.60 1.43 7.10
C SER A 244 26.12 1.45 7.26
N SER A 245 26.68 0.73 8.25
CA SER A 245 28.12 0.77 8.58
C SER A 245 29.00 0.58 7.35
N ASP A 246 28.72 -0.48 6.58
CA ASP A 246 29.53 -0.87 5.43
C ASP A 246 29.40 0.16 4.29
N PHE A 247 28.20 0.66 4.03
CA PHE A 247 27.95 1.72 3.05
C PHE A 247 28.68 3.01 3.42
N LEU A 248 28.58 3.46 4.67
CA LEU A 248 29.22 4.69 5.14
C LEU A 248 30.75 4.58 5.08
N LEU A 249 31.34 3.42 5.37
CA LEU A 249 32.78 3.21 5.19
C LEU A 249 33.17 3.25 3.71
N GLN A 250 32.44 2.55 2.84
CA GLN A 250 32.73 2.48 1.40
C GLN A 250 32.60 3.85 0.70
N MET A 251 31.66 4.67 1.14
CA MET A 251 31.48 6.04 0.67
C MET A 251 32.40 7.05 1.37
N SER A 252 33.37 6.58 2.16
CA SER A 252 34.31 7.41 2.91
C SER A 252 33.64 8.38 3.90
N MET A 253 32.38 8.14 4.29
CA MET A 253 31.69 8.89 5.33
C MET A 253 32.19 8.52 6.72
N LEU A 254 32.56 7.27 6.95
CA LEU A 254 33.24 6.81 8.16
C LEU A 254 34.70 6.45 7.89
N ASN A 255 35.56 6.71 8.88
CA ASN A 255 36.90 6.12 8.92
C ASN A 255 36.85 4.70 9.54
N LYS A 256 37.99 4.02 9.64
CA LYS A 256 38.03 2.66 10.21
C LYS A 256 37.57 2.61 11.66
N GLU A 257 37.91 3.60 12.48
CA GLU A 257 37.47 3.64 13.88
C GLU A 257 35.95 3.90 13.99
N GLY A 258 35.43 4.88 13.25
CA GLY A 258 34.01 5.21 13.21
C GLY A 258 33.17 4.05 12.68
N TYR A 259 33.68 3.32 11.69
CA TYR A 259 33.06 2.07 11.21
C TYR A 259 32.92 1.04 12.34
N GLN A 260 33.98 0.78 13.11
CA GLN A 260 33.93 -0.21 14.18
C GLN A 260 32.94 0.21 15.29
N GLU A 261 32.93 1.49 15.66
CA GLU A 261 31.98 2.00 16.65
C GLU A 261 30.53 1.86 16.17
N PHE A 262 30.25 2.33 14.95
CA PHE A 262 28.92 2.28 14.35
C PHE A 262 28.43 0.83 14.21
N LYS A 263 29.28 -0.08 13.74
CA LYS A 263 28.97 -1.51 13.62
C LYS A 263 28.70 -2.16 14.97
N ALA A 264 29.49 -1.85 16.00
CA ALA A 264 29.32 -2.38 17.35
C ALA A 264 27.99 -1.95 17.97
N ARG A 265 27.55 -0.70 17.74
CA ARG A 265 26.24 -0.24 18.19
C ARG A 265 25.11 -1.04 17.55
N PHE A 266 25.16 -1.30 16.25
CA PHE A 266 24.16 -2.15 15.59
C PHE A 266 24.18 -3.60 16.07
N GLN A 267 25.34 -4.15 16.42
CA GLN A 267 25.44 -5.46 17.06
C GLN A 267 24.75 -5.47 18.44
N LEU A 268 24.96 -4.44 19.25
CA LEU A 268 24.28 -4.27 20.54
C LEU A 268 22.76 -4.12 20.37
N MET A 269 22.30 -3.28 19.44
CA MET A 269 20.87 -3.12 19.14
C MET A 269 20.23 -4.46 18.76
N ARG A 270 20.91 -5.29 17.96
CA ARG A 270 20.43 -6.63 17.59
C ARG A 270 20.34 -7.57 18.79
N GLN A 271 21.30 -7.52 19.70
CA GLN A 271 21.27 -8.33 20.92
C GLN A 271 20.08 -7.90 21.81
N LEU A 272 19.98 -6.60 22.11
CA LEU A 272 18.91 -6.04 22.93
C LEU A 272 17.52 -6.26 22.30
N GLY A 273 17.43 -6.18 20.97
CA GLY A 273 16.20 -6.42 20.22
C GLY A 273 15.67 -7.86 20.37
N LYS A 274 16.56 -8.86 20.46
CA LYS A 274 16.17 -10.26 20.72
C LYS A 274 15.54 -10.43 22.10
N GLU A 275 15.91 -9.59 23.06
CA GLU A 275 15.39 -9.56 24.42
C GLU A 275 14.16 -8.64 24.56
N GLN A 276 13.65 -8.08 23.45
CA GLN A 276 12.57 -7.08 23.44
C GLN A 276 12.85 -5.86 24.33
N ASN A 277 14.13 -5.52 24.49
CA ASN A 277 14.54 -4.41 25.33
C ASN A 277 14.37 -3.08 24.57
N ILE A 278 13.56 -2.17 25.12
CA ILE A 278 13.27 -0.85 24.52
C ILE A 278 14.53 -0.01 24.28
N THR A 279 15.61 -0.28 25.01
CA THR A 279 16.91 0.37 24.82
C THR A 279 17.45 0.17 23.40
N ALA A 280 17.13 -0.94 22.73
CA ALA A 280 17.49 -1.15 21.33
C ALA A 280 16.90 -0.08 20.41
N VAL A 281 15.64 0.32 20.66
CA VAL A 281 14.94 1.34 19.90
C VAL A 281 15.51 2.73 20.21
N LEU A 282 15.75 3.03 21.49
CA LEU A 282 16.38 4.30 21.89
C LEU A 282 17.76 4.47 21.24
N LEU A 283 18.59 3.42 21.27
CA LEU A 283 19.89 3.42 20.61
C LEU A 283 19.79 3.64 19.10
N LEU A 284 18.77 3.09 18.44
CA LEU A 284 18.52 3.35 17.03
C LEU A 284 18.19 4.82 16.78
N PHE A 285 17.33 5.43 17.61
CA PHE A 285 17.00 6.87 17.52
C PHE A 285 18.21 7.77 17.73
N ASP A 286 19.05 7.46 18.72
CA ASP A 286 20.27 8.21 18.99
C ASP A 286 21.33 8.02 17.88
N THR A 287 21.38 6.85 17.24
CA THR A 287 22.41 6.52 16.23
C THR A 287 22.05 7.00 14.83
N ILE A 288 20.78 6.86 14.41
CA ILE A 288 20.34 7.16 13.04
C ILE A 288 19.59 8.48 12.93
N PHE A 289 18.65 8.74 13.84
CA PHE A 289 17.74 9.88 13.70
C PHE A 289 18.24 11.14 14.40
N ALA A 290 19.38 11.07 15.09
CA ALA A 290 19.98 12.16 15.85
C ALA A 290 18.95 12.89 16.74
N SER A 291 17.97 12.16 17.25
CA SER A 291 16.89 12.68 18.09
C SER A 291 17.50 13.20 19.39
N GLU A 292 17.39 14.50 19.66
CA GLU A 292 17.89 15.10 20.89
C GLU A 292 17.12 14.55 22.09
N THR A 293 17.76 13.69 22.88
CA THR A 293 17.43 13.58 24.29
C THR A 293 18.07 14.78 25.00
N PRO A 294 17.31 15.62 25.73
CA PRO A 294 17.89 16.74 26.46
C PRO A 294 19.00 16.26 27.41
N GLY A 295 20.25 16.66 27.13
CA GLY A 295 21.43 16.31 27.92
C GLY A 295 22.25 15.11 27.42
N ALA A 296 21.91 14.48 26.28
CA ALA A 296 22.72 13.43 25.69
C ALA A 296 23.84 14.01 24.80
N ASN A 297 25.09 13.58 25.03
CA ASN A 297 26.19 13.86 24.12
C ASN A 297 25.96 13.10 22.80
N LYS A 298 26.00 13.82 21.67
CA LYS A 298 25.85 13.24 20.34
C LYS A 298 26.92 12.15 20.12
N PRO A 299 26.56 10.99 19.55
CA PRO A 299 27.56 10.09 18.99
C PRO A 299 28.32 10.80 17.88
N ASP A 300 29.54 11.25 18.15
CA ASP A 300 30.43 11.77 17.12
C ASP A 300 31.22 10.62 16.53
N PHE A 301 30.64 9.97 15.51
CA PHE A 301 31.33 8.92 14.79
C PHE A 301 32.46 9.53 13.97
N LYS A 302 33.68 9.04 14.19
CA LYS A 302 34.85 9.54 13.48
C LYS A 302 34.67 9.40 11.97
N THR A 303 34.57 10.54 11.31
CA THR A 303 34.49 10.66 9.86
C THR A 303 35.89 10.75 9.25
N ASN A 304 36.01 10.53 7.94
CA ASN A 304 37.26 10.81 7.25
C ASN A 304 37.50 12.33 7.18
N LEU A 305 38.77 12.74 7.12
CA LEU A 305 39.20 14.16 7.07
C LEU A 305 38.53 14.99 5.96
N TYR A 306 38.06 14.36 4.88
CA TYR A 306 37.31 15.05 3.82
C TYR A 306 35.89 15.46 4.25
N ASN A 307 35.28 14.75 5.20
CA ASN A 307 33.90 14.97 5.68
C ASN A 307 33.85 15.73 7.01
N SER A 308 34.99 16.05 7.63
CA SER A 308 35.01 16.85 8.87
C SER A 308 34.57 18.30 8.69
N HIS A 309 34.41 18.77 7.44
CA HIS A 309 33.89 20.10 7.11
C HIS A 309 32.36 20.16 6.97
N ALA A 310 31.67 19.01 7.09
CA ALA A 310 30.22 18.90 6.88
C ALA A 310 29.41 18.86 8.20
N HIS A 311 30.06 18.99 9.36
CA HIS A 311 29.44 19.00 10.69
C HIS A 311 29.26 20.42 11.23
#